data_AF-A0AAD8BFH1-F1
#
_entry.id   AF-A0AAD8BFH1-F1
#
_cell.length_a   1.000
_cell.length_b   1.000
_cell.length_c   1.000
_cell.angle_alpha   90.00
_cell.angle_beta   90.00
_cell.angle_gamma   90.00
#
_symmetry.space_group_name_H-M   'P 1'
#
loop_
_entity.id
_entity.type
_entity.pdbx_description
1 polymer ?
#
loop_
_entity_poly.entity_id
_entity_poly.type
_entity_poly.pdbx_seq_one_letter_code
_entity_poly.pdbx_strand_id
1 'polypeptide(L)' 'MDSNSICKKTKRLAGRQKTICKREPEVVAEVAKGAKLALMECKFQFRNRQWNCTTAKRSITQILNK' A
#
# COMPACT_ATOMS: atom_id res chain seq x y z
N MET A 1 7.63 -3.95 -9.48
CA MET A 1 6.41 -3.12 -9.42
C MET A 1 6.75 -1.80 -10.08
N ASP A 2 6.01 -1.38 -11.10
CA ASP A 2 6.24 -0.07 -11.72
C ASP A 2 5.67 1.01 -10.80
N SER A 3 6.55 1.82 -10.20
CA SER A 3 6.19 2.92 -9.30
C SER A 3 5.21 3.91 -9.94
N ASN A 4 5.33 4.16 -11.25
CA ASN A 4 4.41 5.03 -11.98
C ASN A 4 3.02 4.40 -12.13
N SER A 5 2.92 3.07 -12.12
CA SER A 5 1.63 2.38 -12.18
C SER A 5 0.82 2.56 -10.88
N ILE A 6 1.47 2.64 -9.71
CA ILE A 6 0.83 2.89 -8.41
C ILE A 6 0.17 4.28 -8.42
N CYS A 7 0.90 5.28 -8.93
CA CYS A 7 0.43 6.65 -9.04
C CYS A 7 -0.74 6.80 -10.03
N LYS A 8 -0.75 6.03 -11.12
CA LYS A 8 -1.84 6.01 -12.10
C LYS A 8 -3.08 5.26 -11.61
N LYS A 9 -2.91 4.15 -10.87
CA LYS A 9 -4.03 3.32 -10.38
C LYS A 9 -4.79 3.95 -9.21
N THR A 10 -4.16 4.85 -8.46
CA THR A 10 -4.78 5.45 -7.29
C THR A 10 -5.66 6.65 -7.66
N LYS A 11 -6.95 6.40 -7.99
CA LYS A 11 -7.94 7.43 -8.37
C LYS A 11 -8.16 8.56 -7.35
N ARG A 12 -7.63 8.44 -6.12
CA ARG A 12 -7.88 9.36 -4.99
C ARG A 12 -6.68 10.20 -4.54
N LEU A 13 -5.54 10.17 -5.24
CA LEU A 13 -4.41 11.04 -4.87
C LEU A 13 -4.70 12.49 -5.26
N ALA A 14 -4.81 13.37 -4.26
CA ALA A 14 -5.05 14.79 -4.42
C ALA A 14 -3.96 15.62 -3.74
N GLY A 15 -3.83 16.88 -4.15
CA GLY A 15 -2.89 17.84 -3.55
C GLY A 15 -1.46 17.31 -3.48
N ARG A 16 -0.84 17.42 -2.31
CA ARG A 16 0.57 17.08 -2.05
C ARG A 16 0.91 15.62 -2.37
N GLN A 17 -0.02 14.68 -2.15
CA GLN A 17 0.22 13.27 -2.46
C GLN A 17 0.37 13.02 -3.97
N LYS A 18 -0.40 13.73 -4.80
CA LYS A 18 -0.27 13.65 -6.27
C LYS A 18 1.07 14.22 -6.74
N THR A 19 1.55 15.29 -6.09
CA THR A 19 2.85 15.89 -6.37
C THR A 19 3.99 14.93 -6.04
N ILE A 20 3.98 14.34 -4.84
CA ILE A 20 4.98 13.35 -4.41
C ILE A 20 4.98 12.16 -5.38
N CYS A 21 3.81 11.63 -5.73
CA CYS A 21 3.71 10.49 -6.65
C CYS A 21 4.35 10.76 -8.03
N LYS A 22 4.25 11.99 -8.54
CA LYS A 22 4.87 12.36 -9.82
C LYS A 22 6.36 12.65 -9.71
N ARG A 23 6.80 13.31 -8.62
CA ARG A 23 8.18 13.78 -8.46
C ARG A 23 9.10 12.72 -7.88
N GLU A 24 8.57 11.86 -7.02
CA GLU A 24 9.34 10.90 -6.21
C GLU A 24 8.69 9.50 -6.26
N PRO A 25 8.58 8.88 -7.45
CA PRO A 25 7.94 7.57 -7.59
C PRO A 25 8.68 6.47 -6.81
N GLU A 26 10.00 6.56 -6.64
CA GLU A 26 10.78 5.60 -5.87
C GLU A 26 10.41 5.60 -4.38
N VAL A 27 10.17 6.79 -3.80
CA VAL A 27 9.70 6.91 -2.41
C VAL A 27 8.34 6.22 -2.25
N VAL A 28 7.45 6.37 -3.23
CA VAL A 28 6.15 5.70 -3.22
C VAL A 28 6.30 4.16 -3.28
N ALA A 29 7.30 3.65 -4.00
CA ALA A 29 7.58 2.21 -4.02
C ALA A 29 8.09 1.68 -2.67
N GLU A 30 8.95 2.41 -1.97
CA GLU A 30 9.39 1.99 -0.64
C GLU A 30 8.26 2.09 0.40
N VAL A 31 7.38 3.10 0.31
CA VAL A 31 6.16 3.18 1.12
C VAL A 31 5.26 1.98 0.88
N ALA A 32 5.06 1.61 -0.40
CA ALA A 32 4.27 0.45 -0.79
C ALA A 32 4.84 -0.86 -0.22
N LYS A 33 6.15 -1.04 -0.30
CA LYS A 33 6.87 -2.18 0.28
C LYS A 33 6.72 -2.23 1.80
N GLY A 34 6.88 -1.09 2.49
CA GLY A 34 6.66 -0.98 3.94
C GLY A 34 5.25 -1.38 4.35
N ALA A 35 4.22 -0.93 3.61
CA ALA A 35 2.84 -1.32 3.88
C ALA A 35 2.59 -2.83 3.68
N LYS A 36 3.23 -3.46 2.68
CA LYS A 36 3.17 -4.92 2.50
C LYS A 36 3.81 -5.66 3.68
N LEU A 37 4.99 -5.21 4.12
CA LEU A 37 5.68 -5.78 5.29
C LEU A 37 4.82 -5.66 6.56
N ALA A 38 4.26 -4.47 6.82
CA ALA A 38 3.39 -4.23 7.96
C ALA A 38 2.17 -5.17 7.96
N LEU A 39 1.57 -5.44 6.79
CA LEU A 39 0.45 -6.38 6.71
C LEU A 39 0.88 -7.83 6.99
N MET A 40 2.05 -8.24 6.51
CA MET A 40 2.57 -9.58 6.79
C MET A 40 2.80 -9.76 8.29
N GLU A 41 3.40 -8.76 8.94
CA GLU A 41 3.64 -8.78 10.38
C GLU A 41 2.33 -8.73 11.18
N CYS A 42 1.37 -7.90 10.77
CA CYS A 42 0.03 -7.86 11.37
C CYS A 42 -0.61 -9.26 11.33
N LYS A 43 -0.63 -9.91 10.16
CA LYS A 43 -1.17 -11.26 10.03
C LYS A 43 -0.43 -12.26 10.92
N PHE A 44 0.90 -12.15 11.02
CA PHE A 44 1.70 -13.02 11.86
C PHE A 44 1.38 -12.82 13.35
N GLN A 45 1.35 -11.58 13.83
CA GLN A 45 1.09 -11.24 15.23
C GLN A 45 -0.34 -11.61 15.66
N PHE A 46 -1.30 -11.40 14.77
CA PHE A 46 -2.73 -11.62 15.06
C PHE A 46 -3.24 -12.97 14.55
N ARG A 47 -2.37 -13.92 14.19
CA ARG A 47 -2.75 -15.22 13.58
C ARG A 47 -3.73 -16.06 14.42
N ASN A 48 -3.70 -15.90 15.74
CA ASN A 48 -4.56 -16.65 16.68
C ASN A 48 -5.63 -15.76 17.33
N ARG A 49 -5.90 -14.58 16.78
CA ARG A 49 -6.94 -13.65 17.27
C ARG A 49 -8.16 -13.73 16.36
N GLN A 50 -9.35 -13.45 16.91
CA GLN A 50 -10.59 -13.37 16.13
C GLN A 50 -10.49 -12.33 15.01
N TRP A 51 -9.82 -11.22 15.27
CA TRP A 51 -9.37 -10.29 14.23
C TRP A 51 -7.94 -10.64 13.81
N ASN A 52 -7.76 -11.11 12.57
CA ASN A 52 -6.51 -11.68 12.06
C ASN A 52 -5.85 -10.83 10.96
N CYS A 53 -6.08 -9.52 10.97
CA CYS A 53 -5.58 -8.58 9.96
C CYS A 53 -5.97 -8.94 8.51
N THR A 54 -7.04 -9.70 8.27
CA THR A 54 -7.62 -9.83 6.93
C THR A 54 -8.30 -8.51 6.57
N THR A 55 -7.51 -7.57 6.06
CA THR A 55 -8.01 -6.27 5.61
C THR A 55 -9.09 -6.44 4.54
N ALA A 56 -10.32 -6.04 4.87
CA ALA A 56 -11.47 -6.06 3.97
C ALA A 56 -11.23 -5.14 2.76
N LYS A 57 -11.12 -5.72 1.55
CA LYS A 57 -11.26 -5.13 0.19
C LYS A 57 -10.60 -3.76 -0.14
N ARG A 58 -9.87 -3.12 0.77
CA ARG A 58 -9.32 -1.76 0.66
C ARG A 58 -7.94 -1.61 1.33
N SER A 59 -7.19 -2.71 1.50
CA SER A 59 -5.80 -2.57 1.97
C SER A 59 -4.90 -1.97 0.91
N ILE A 60 -3.88 -1.23 1.37
CA ILE A 60 -2.76 -0.79 0.53
C ILE A 60 -2.20 -1.96 -0.28
N THR A 61 -2.04 -3.15 0.32
CA THR A 61 -1.55 -4.35 -0.37
C THR A 61 -2.44 -4.78 -1.55
N GLN A 62 -3.76 -4.60 -1.47
CA GLN A 62 -4.68 -4.88 -2.58
C GLN A 62 -4.59 -3.84 -3.71
N ILE A 63 -4.26 -2.58 -3.37
CA ILE A 63 -3.98 -1.52 -4.34
C ILE A 63 -2.63 -1.78 -5.04
N LEU A 64 -1.69 -2.43 -4.35
CA LEU A 64 -0.35 -2.76 -4.87
C LEU A 64 -0.27 -4.07 -5.65
N ASN A 65 -1.14 -5.03 -5.34
CA ASN A 65 -1.16 -6.36 -5.98
C ASN A 65 -2.11 -6.47 -7.18
N LYS A 66 -2.79 -5.39 -7.59
CA LYS A 66 -3.71 -5.39 -8.73
C LYS A 66 -3.31 -4.35 -9.77
#